data_AF-A0A2I0X1T3-F1
#
_entry.id   AF-A0A2I0X1T3-F1
#
_cell.length_a   1.000
_cell.length_b   1.000
_cell.length_c   1.000
_cell.angle_alpha   90.00
_cell.angle_beta   90.00
_cell.angle_gamma   90.00
#
_symmetry.space_group_name_H-M   'P 1'
#
loop_
_entity.id
_entity.type
_entity.pdbx_description
1 polymer ?
#
loop_
_entity_poly.entity_id
_entity_poly.type
_entity_poly.pdbx_seq_one_letter_code
_entity_poly.pdbx_strand_id
1 'polypeptide(L)'
;MYSIVCTRLEIVHSVSIVCKYMVEPSKLYWEALKWIFRYVKGSLDIDLLYKGGAANEAYTDSDFAGCLDTRRSISGYIFVWF
;
A
#
# COMPACT_ATOMS: atom_id res chain seq x y z
N MET A 1 -6.52 6.18 -9.03
CA MET A 1 -5.55 5.07 -9.03
C MET A 1 -4.30 5.32 -8.17
N TYR A 2 -3.85 6.57 -7.95
CA TYR A 2 -2.68 6.85 -7.09
C TYR A 2 -2.97 6.91 -5.57
N SER A 3 -4.23 7.08 -5.16
CA SER A 3 -4.57 7.16 -3.72
C SER A 3 -4.18 5.89 -2.96
N ILE A 4 -4.40 4.70 -3.54
CA ILE A 4 -4.10 3.43 -2.86
C ILE A 4 -2.59 3.24 -2.60
N VAL A 5 -1.74 3.81 -3.46
CA VAL A 5 -0.28 3.74 -3.32
C VAL A 5 0.20 4.53 -2.10
N CYS A 6 -0.55 5.57 -1.76
CA CYS A 6 -0.14 6.56 -0.79
C CYS A 6 -0.96 6.51 0.51
N THR A 7 -2.15 5.89 0.51
CA THR A 7 -2.95 5.67 1.72
C THR A 7 -2.79 4.30 2.36
N ARG A 8 -2.33 3.28 1.61
CA ARG A 8 -2.13 1.91 2.13
C ARG A 8 -0.75 1.35 1.75
N LEU A 9 0.28 1.98 2.31
CA LEU A 9 1.70 1.62 2.11
C LEU A 9 2.01 0.15 2.41
N GLU A 10 1.32 -0.44 3.38
CA GLU A 10 1.40 -1.86 3.72
C GLU A 10 1.08 -2.80 2.53
N ILE A 11 0.05 -2.47 1.74
CA ILE A 11 -0.37 -3.28 0.58
C ILE A 11 0.65 -3.12 -0.54
N VAL A 12 1.06 -1.88 -0.82
CA VAL A 12 2.04 -1.55 -1.85
C VAL A 12 3.35 -2.29 -1.61
N HIS A 13 3.82 -2.26 -0.37
CA HIS A 13 5.04 -2.95 0.04
C HIS A 13 4.91 -4.47 -0.15
N SER A 14 3.81 -5.04 0.34
CA SER A 14 3.54 -6.48 0.24
C SER A 14 3.46 -6.95 -1.22
N VAL A 15 2.77 -6.20 -2.08
CA VAL A 15 2.68 -6.47 -3.53
C VAL A 15 4.06 -6.36 -4.18
N SER A 16 4.82 -5.31 -3.87
CA SER A 16 6.17 -5.09 -4.40
C SER A 16 7.12 -6.26 -4.07
N ILE A 17 7.05 -6.81 -2.87
CA ILE A 17 7.83 -7.99 -2.47
C ILE A 17 7.41 -9.22 -3.30
N VAL A 18 6.11 -9.52 -3.36
CA VAL A 18 5.61 -10.71 -4.07
C VAL A 18 5.93 -10.63 -5.57
N CYS A 19 5.85 -9.44 -6.18
CA CYS A 19 6.17 -9.22 -7.58
C CYS A 19 7.62 -9.57 -7.93
N LYS A 20 8.59 -9.44 -7.01
CA LYS A 20 9.99 -9.81 -7.25
C LYS A 20 10.17 -11.31 -7.53
N TYR A 21 9.27 -12.13 -7.01
CA TYR A 21 9.32 -13.59 -7.12
C TYR A 21 8.25 -14.16 -8.07
N MET A 22 7.62 -13.30 -8.88
CA MET A 22 6.54 -13.70 -9.78
C MET A 22 7.03 -14.42 -11.04
N VAL A 23 8.32 -14.32 -11.38
CA VAL A 23 8.94 -15.00 -12.53
C VAL A 23 8.98 -16.52 -12.33
N GLU A 24 9.19 -16.97 -11.10
CA GLU A 24 9.11 -18.38 -10.71
C GLU A 24 8.37 -18.50 -9.37
N PRO A 25 7.02 -18.48 -9.41
CA PRO A 25 6.21 -18.36 -8.21
C PRO A 25 6.26 -19.66 -7.40
N SER A 26 6.91 -19.60 -6.24
CA SER A 26 6.81 -20.68 -5.24
C SER A 26 5.39 -20.71 -4.64
N LYS A 27 5.00 -21.87 -4.10
CA LYS A 27 3.69 -22.04 -3.44
C LYS A 27 3.48 -21.02 -2.30
N LEU A 28 4.56 -20.65 -1.61
CA LEU A 28 4.56 -19.65 -0.55
C LEU A 28 4.12 -18.26 -1.08
N TYR A 29 4.71 -17.81 -2.19
CA TYR A 29 4.38 -16.50 -2.78
C TYR A 29 2.97 -16.49 -3.37
N TRP A 30 2.50 -17.62 -3.91
CA TRP A 30 1.14 -17.76 -4.40
C TRP A 30 0.09 -17.66 -3.27
N GLU A 31 0.38 -18.27 -2.11
CA GLU A 31 -0.47 -18.14 -0.92
C GLU A 31 -0.47 -16.71 -0.39
N ALA A 32 0.70 -16.05 -0.33
CA ALA A 32 0.80 -14.64 0.05
C ALA A 32 -0.02 -13.72 -0.88
N LEU A 33 0.04 -13.96 -2.21
CA LEU A 33 -0.74 -13.21 -3.18
C LEU A 33 -2.26 -13.37 -2.93
N LYS A 34 -2.73 -14.59 -2.64
CA LYS A 34 -4.15 -14.83 -2.30
C LYS A 34 -4.57 -14.09 -1.04
N TRP A 35 -3.70 -14.01 -0.03
CA TRP A 35 -3.95 -13.25 1.19
C TRP A 35 -4.09 -11.75 0.90
N ILE A 36 -3.19 -11.19 0.09
CA ILE A 36 -3.27 -9.78 -0.35
C ILE A 36 -4.61 -9.52 -1.05
N PHE A 37 -5.01 -10.38 -2.00
CA PHE A 37 -6.29 -10.21 -2.69
C PHE A 37 -7.50 -10.36 -1.76
N ARG A 38 -7.43 -11.23 -0.76
CA ARG A 38 -8.49 -11.38 0.25
C ARG A 38 -8.64 -10.12 1.10
N TYR A 39 -7.52 -9.52 1.51
CA TYR A 39 -7.52 -8.26 2.26
C TYR A 39 -8.09 -7.10 1.44
N VAL A 40 -7.65 -6.97 0.19
CA VAL A 40 -8.19 -5.95 -0.74
C VAL A 40 -9.69 -6.16 -0.93
N LYS A 41 -10.14 -7.40 -1.18
CA LYS A 41 -11.56 -7.71 -1.34
C LYS A 41 -12.40 -7.38 -0.11
N GLY A 42 -11.88 -7.63 1.10
CA GLY A 42 -12.58 -7.33 2.35
C GLY A 42 -12.61 -5.84 2.73
N SER A 43 -11.83 -5.00 2.05
CA SER A 43 -11.74 -3.56 2.29
C SER A 43 -12.35 -2.71 1.18
N LEU A 44 -12.98 -3.32 0.18
CA LEU A 44 -13.64 -2.61 -0.93
C LEU A 44 -14.76 -1.68 -0.47
N ASP A 45 -15.48 -2.06 0.59
CA ASP A 45 -16.58 -1.27 1.15
C ASP A 45 -16.10 -0.24 2.18
N ILE A 46 -14.79 -0.18 2.46
CA ILE A 46 -14.18 0.72 3.45
C ILE A 46 -13.43 1.83 2.71
N ASP A 47 -14.11 2.96 2.54
CA ASP A 47 -13.51 4.16 1.97
C ASP A 47 -13.10 5.18 3.03
N LEU A 48 -11.97 5.84 2.78
CA LEU A 48 -11.56 7.04 3.50
C LEU A 48 -12.14 8.25 2.77
N LEU A 49 -13.24 8.78 3.31
CA LEU A 49 -13.85 10.00 2.78
C LEU A 49 -13.11 11.23 3.29
N TYR A 50 -12.35 11.87 2.42
CA TYR A 50 -11.74 13.16 2.70
C TYR A 50 -12.74 14.29 2.46
N LYS A 51 -13.16 15.00 3.52
CA LYS A 51 -13.97 16.22 3.42
C LYS A 51 -13.04 17.45 3.54
N GLY A 52 -12.25 17.69 2.50
CA GLY A 52 -11.30 18.81 2.46
C GLY A 52 -11.94 20.19 2.37
N GLY A 53 -11.13 21.22 2.63
CA GLY A 53 -11.54 22.63 2.63
C GLY A 53 -10.45 23.66 2.24
N ALA A 54 -9.21 23.26 1.96
CA ALA A 54 -8.15 24.17 1.52
C ALA A 54 -7.54 23.74 0.18
N ALA A 55 -7.18 24.74 -0.64
CA ALA A 55 -6.43 24.51 -1.86
C ALA A 55 -4.95 24.22 -1.52
N ASN A 56 -4.40 23.13 -2.05
CA ASN A 56 -2.99 22.68 -1.92
C ASN A 56 -2.64 22.03 -0.58
N GLU A 57 -3.27 20.88 -0.27
CA GLU A 57 -2.92 20.07 0.89
C GLU A 57 -2.01 18.91 0.49
N ALA A 58 -1.01 18.64 1.33
CA ALA A 58 -0.09 17.51 1.17
C ALA A 58 -0.17 16.62 2.42
N TYR A 59 -0.41 15.33 2.20
CA TYR A 59 -0.39 14.30 3.22
C TYR A 59 0.84 13.43 3.06
N THR A 60 1.47 13.07 4.17
CA THR A 60 2.62 12.17 4.20
C THR A 60 2.35 11.13 5.28
N ASP A 61 2.56 9.86 4.94
CA ASP A 61 2.50 8.74 5.84
C ASP A 61 3.84 8.00 5.83
N SER A 62 4.23 7.46 6.98
CA SER A 62 5.46 6.69 7.10
C SER A 62 5.33 5.62 8.17
N ASP A 63 5.69 4.39 7.81
CA ASP A 63 5.82 3.28 8.74
C ASP A 63 7.30 3.05 9.09
N PHE A 64 7.62 3.03 10.39
CA PHE A 64 8.98 2.82 10.88
C PHE A 64 9.33 1.34 10.88
N ALA A 65 10.34 0.99 10.10
CA ALA A 65 10.85 -0.37 10.00
C ALA A 65 9.81 -1.43 9.56
N GLY A 66 8.83 -1.01 8.76
CA GLY A 66 7.80 -1.87 8.16
C GLY A 66 8.36 -2.94 7.22
N CYS A 67 9.56 -2.75 6.67
CA CYS A 67 10.26 -3.81 5.95
C CYS A 67 11.02 -4.72 6.93
N LEU A 68 10.56 -5.95 7.14
CA LEU A 68 11.19 -6.90 8.07
C LEU A 68 12.64 -7.25 7.69
N ASP A 69 12.94 -7.37 6.40
CA ASP A 69 14.26 -7.77 5.92
C ASP A 69 15.32 -6.68 6.10
N THR A 70 14.97 -5.44 5.73
CA THR A 70 15.93 -4.34 5.67
C THR A 70 15.77 -3.32 6.80
N ARG A 71 14.70 -3.45 7.61
CA ARG A 71 14.28 -2.50 8.65
C ARG A 71 14.15 -1.06 8.16
N ARG A 72 14.01 -0.87 6.84
CA ARG A 72 13.81 0.44 6.22
C ARG A 72 12.39 0.91 6.45
N SER A 73 12.25 2.21 6.69
CA SER A 73 10.95 2.87 6.73
C SER A 73 10.32 2.89 5.35
N ILE A 74 9.00 2.79 5.32
CA ILE A 74 8.19 2.84 4.09
C ILE A 74 7.40 4.14 4.16
N SER A 75 7.62 5.05 3.22
CA SER A 75 6.96 6.36 3.18
C SER A 75 6.10 6.53 1.94
N GLY A 76 5.00 7.25 2.08
CA GLY A 76 4.08 7.59 1.01
C GLY A 76 3.56 9.02 1.18
N TYR A 77 3.18 9.65 0.08
CA TYR A 77 2.72 11.03 0.09
C TYR A 77 1.61 11.25 -0.94
N ILE A 78 0.65 12.12 -0.62
CA ILE A 78 -0.43 12.55 -1.51
C ILE A 78 -0.40 14.07 -1.57
N PHE A 79 -0.33 14.60 -2.78
CA PHE A 79 -0.57 16.02 -3.02
C PHE A 79 -1.96 16.19 -3.64
N VAL A 80 -2.79 16.99 -2.99
CA VAL A 80 -4.10 17.41 -3.48
C VAL A 80 -3.95 18.82 -4.02
N TRP A 81 -3.65 18.93 -5.31
CA TRP A 81 -3.69 20.19 -6.06
C TRP A 81 -5.07 20.31 -6.74
N PHE A 82 -5.72 21.46 -6.57
CA PHE A 82 -6.96 21.79 -7.27
C PHE A 82 -6.66 22.50 -8.60
#